data_AF-A0A3P7MQE7-F1
#
_entry.id   AF-A0A3P7MQE7-F1
#
_cell.length_a   1.000
_cell.length_b   1.000
_cell.length_c   1.000
_cell.angle_alpha   90.00
_cell.angle_beta   90.00
_cell.angle_gamma   90.00
#
_symmetry.space_group_name_H-M   'P 1'
#
loop_
_entity.id
_entity.type
_entity.pdbx_description
1 polymer ?
#
loop_
_entity_poly.entity_id
_entity_poly.type
_entity_poly.pdbx_seq_one_letter_code
_entity_poly.pdbx_strand_id
1 'polypeptide(L)'
;MYVLTQTGHLSTWDVDKMKAILSRQSIADCVAKDANLTSISVTPMGIPLLGFSTGTIFTFSLDMNCWPGLLPSVPRTISASVKESLLEGWLQAAKTAGSTMDYRGLLMTYVQQLVRNRSTSKLSDILTELREQGYICGTLRSALREDVEKIIASDPVTSSLIKSKETDSLVF
;
A
#
# COMPACT_ATOMS: atom_id res chain seq x y z
N MET A 1 2.15 16.92 -31.09
CA MET A 1 2.21 15.62 -31.83
C MET A 1 3.14 14.65 -31.11
N TYR A 2 2.96 13.34 -31.24
CA TYR A 2 3.89 12.33 -30.73
C TYR A 2 4.20 11.25 -31.78
N VAL A 3 5.34 10.58 -31.62
CA VAL A 3 5.73 9.38 -32.39
C VAL A 3 6.34 8.38 -31.43
N LEU A 4 5.91 7.12 -31.49
CA LEU A 4 6.53 5.98 -30.81
C LEU A 4 7.13 5.06 -31.86
N THR A 5 8.42 4.76 -31.77
CA THR A 5 9.09 3.83 -32.68
C THR A 5 8.88 2.37 -32.26
N GLN A 6 9.08 1.45 -33.21
CA GLN A 6 9.05 0.00 -32.93
C GLN A 6 10.12 -0.43 -31.91
N THR A 7 11.20 0.34 -31.77
CA THR A 7 12.25 0.14 -30.77
C THR A 7 11.91 0.74 -29.40
N GLY A 8 10.67 1.20 -29.18
CA GLY A 8 10.23 1.74 -27.90
C GLY A 8 10.79 3.13 -27.55
N HIS A 9 11.08 3.96 -28.56
CA HIS A 9 11.52 5.34 -28.34
C HIS A 9 10.39 6.31 -28.65
N LEU A 10 10.08 7.19 -27.69
CA LEU A 10 9.04 8.20 -27.80
C LEU A 10 9.64 9.58 -28.03
N SER A 11 9.03 10.33 -28.95
CA SER A 11 9.33 11.73 -29.18
C SER A 11 8.03 12.54 -29.22
N THR A 12 8.06 13.76 -28.70
CA THR A 12 6.94 14.70 -28.73
C THR A 12 7.39 16.08 -29.21
N TRP A 13 6.51 16.74 -29.95
CA TRP A 13 6.77 18.06 -30.53
C TRP A 13 5.58 18.99 -30.32
N ASP A 14 5.93 20.24 -30.02
CA ASP A 14 5.07 21.41 -30.22
C ASP A 14 5.17 21.79 -31.70
N VAL A 15 4.13 21.47 -32.47
CA VAL A 15 4.12 21.68 -33.92
C VAL A 15 3.97 23.16 -34.24
N ASP A 16 3.19 23.89 -33.45
CA ASP A 16 2.95 25.32 -33.65
C ASP A 16 4.23 26.13 -33.43
N LYS A 17 5.05 25.73 -32.45
CA LYS A 17 6.35 26.34 -32.17
C LYS A 17 7.51 25.69 -32.92
N MET A 18 7.26 24.68 -33.75
CA MET A 18 8.29 23.89 -34.44
C MET A 18 9.41 23.41 -33.50
N LYS A 19 9.05 23.02 -32.27
CA LYS A 19 10.01 22.72 -31.19
C LYS A 19 9.81 21.29 -30.67
N ALA A 20 10.90 20.55 -30.60
CA ALA A 20 10.92 19.27 -29.89
C ALA A 20 10.79 19.50 -28.38
N ILE A 21 9.86 18.77 -27.76
CA ILE A 21 9.67 18.76 -26.30
C ILE A 21 10.40 17.56 -25.73
N LEU A 22 10.17 16.37 -26.30
CA LEU A 22 10.92 15.16 -26.01
C LEU A 22 11.51 14.58 -27.28
N SER A 23 12.76 14.16 -27.20
CA SER A 23 13.46 13.54 -28.31
C SER A 23 14.00 12.19 -27.88
N ARG A 24 13.50 11.13 -28.53
CA ARG A 24 14.03 9.75 -28.45
C ARG A 24 14.15 9.21 -27.02
N GLN A 25 13.16 9.45 -26.18
CA GLN A 25 13.14 8.91 -24.83
C GLN A 25 12.71 7.43 -24.86
N SER A 26 13.55 6.55 -24.34
CA SER A 26 13.22 5.14 -24.19
C SER A 26 12.08 4.96 -23.19
N ILE A 27 11.08 4.14 -23.52
CA ILE A 27 10.01 3.77 -22.59
C ILE A 27 10.30 2.45 -21.85
N ALA A 28 11.45 1.82 -22.09
CA ALA A 28 11.78 0.50 -21.54
C ALA A 28 11.69 0.48 -20.00
N ASP A 29 12.11 1.56 -19.34
CA ASP A 29 12.06 1.69 -17.87
C ASP A 29 10.64 1.75 -17.31
N CYS A 30 9.64 2.05 -18.15
CA CYS A 30 8.23 2.04 -17.77
C CYS A 30 7.59 0.65 -17.89
N VAL A 31 8.19 -0.26 -18.65
CA VAL A 31 7.60 -1.56 -18.99
C VAL A 31 7.88 -2.56 -17.87
N ALA A 32 6.87 -2.84 -17.04
CA ALA A 32 6.93 -3.95 -16.11
C ALA A 32 6.81 -5.31 -16.83
N LYS A 33 7.22 -6.39 -16.17
CA LYS A 33 7.06 -7.75 -16.70
C LYS A 33 5.58 -8.02 -17.04
N ASP A 34 5.34 -8.54 -18.24
CA ASP A 34 4.01 -8.86 -18.78
C ASP A 34 3.07 -7.64 -18.94
N ALA A 35 3.60 -6.41 -18.89
CA ALA A 35 2.82 -5.19 -19.13
C ALA A 35 2.81 -4.81 -20.61
N ASN A 36 1.61 -4.62 -21.17
CA ASN A 36 1.43 -4.10 -22.52
C ASN A 36 1.08 -2.61 -22.46
N LEU A 37 1.62 -1.82 -23.39
CA LEU A 37 1.21 -0.43 -23.55
C LEU A 37 -0.20 -0.39 -24.13
N THR A 38 -1.15 0.18 -23.39
CA THR A 38 -2.58 0.22 -23.74
C THR A 38 -3.02 1.57 -24.28
N SER A 39 -2.40 2.65 -23.84
CA SER A 39 -2.74 4.01 -24.26
C SER A 39 -1.55 4.94 -24.20
N ILE A 40 -1.55 5.91 -25.11
CA ILE A 40 -0.64 7.05 -25.10
C ILE A 40 -1.51 8.28 -25.28
N SER A 41 -1.38 9.25 -24.40
CA SER A 41 -1.94 10.59 -24.60
C SER A 41 -0.88 11.64 -24.35
N VAL A 42 -1.13 12.86 -24.80
CA VAL A 42 -0.20 13.98 -24.67
C VAL A 42 -0.94 15.15 -24.06
N THR A 43 -0.38 15.74 -23.01
CA THR A 43 -0.96 16.92 -22.35
C THR A 43 -0.91 18.14 -23.28
N PRO A 44 -1.66 19.22 -22.99
CA PRO A 44 -1.55 20.47 -23.75
C PRO A 44 -0.12 21.06 -23.75
N MET A 45 0.69 20.71 -22.75
CA MET A 45 2.11 21.09 -22.68
C MET A 45 3.04 20.16 -23.47
N GLY A 46 2.49 19.17 -24.19
CA GLY A 46 3.24 18.23 -25.00
C GLY A 46 3.99 17.13 -24.22
N ILE A 47 3.63 16.94 -22.94
CA ILE A 47 4.18 15.88 -22.09
C ILE A 47 3.38 14.60 -22.29
N PRO A 48 4.03 13.46 -22.53
CA PRO A 48 3.36 12.19 -22.78
C PRO A 48 2.89 11.53 -21.48
N LEU A 49 1.76 10.85 -21.57
CA LEU A 49 1.17 9.98 -20.57
C LEU A 49 1.07 8.56 -21.15
N LEU A 50 1.74 7.60 -20.52
CA LEU A 50 1.79 6.21 -20.95
C LEU A 50 0.95 5.35 -20.01
N GLY A 51 -0.12 4.74 -20.51
CA GLY A 51 -0.97 3.83 -19.75
C GLY A 51 -0.68 2.38 -20.11
N PHE A 52 -0.42 1.54 -19.11
CA PHE A 52 -0.12 0.12 -19.26
C PHE A 52 -1.29 -0.77 -18.82
N SER A 53 -1.32 -2.01 -19.32
CA SER A 53 -2.35 -3.03 -19.00
C SER A 53 -2.41 -3.41 -17.53
N THR A 54 -1.35 -3.10 -16.77
CA THR A 54 -1.29 -3.23 -15.32
C THR A 54 -2.10 -2.16 -14.58
N GLY A 55 -2.65 -1.17 -15.28
CA GLY A 55 -3.28 0.02 -14.70
C GLY A 55 -2.27 1.10 -14.27
N THR A 56 -0.98 0.91 -14.55
CA THR A 56 0.07 1.89 -14.23
C THR A 56 0.10 2.99 -15.28
N ILE A 57 0.28 4.23 -14.85
CA ILE A 57 0.43 5.38 -15.73
C ILE A 57 1.75 6.09 -15.43
N PHE A 58 2.56 6.33 -16.46
CA PHE A 58 3.81 7.08 -16.39
C PHE A 58 3.68 8.42 -17.12
N THR A 59 4.36 9.43 -16.62
CA THR A 59 4.60 10.69 -17.34
C THR A 59 6.09 10.93 -17.46
N PHE A 60 6.52 11.78 -18.37
CA PHE A 60 7.91 12.23 -18.41
C PHE A 60 8.09 13.53 -17.62
N SER A 61 9.11 13.60 -16.76
CA SER A 61 9.55 14.83 -16.11
C SER A 61 10.71 15.44 -16.89
N LEU A 62 10.52 16.65 -17.43
CA LEU A 62 11.58 17.38 -18.12
C LEU A 62 12.71 17.79 -17.18
N ASP A 63 12.39 18.15 -15.95
CA ASP A 63 13.36 18.64 -14.97
C ASP A 63 14.26 17.52 -14.45
N MET A 64 13.68 16.33 -14.22
CA MET A 64 14.40 15.15 -13.73
C MET A 64 14.94 14.27 -14.85
N ASN A 65 14.51 14.52 -16.10
CA ASN A 65 14.81 13.71 -17.28
C ASN A 65 14.54 12.21 -17.07
N CYS A 66 13.37 11.88 -16.51
CA CYS A 66 12.99 10.50 -16.20
C CYS A 66 11.47 10.30 -16.29
N TRP A 67 11.04 9.04 -16.15
CA TRP A 67 9.63 8.63 -16.14
C TRP A 67 9.09 8.41 -14.73
N PRO A 68 8.66 9.45 -13.99
CA PRO A 68 7.96 9.22 -12.73
C PRO A 68 6.61 8.55 -13.00
N GLY A 69 6.32 7.49 -12.24
CA GLY A 69 4.98 6.91 -12.18
C GLY A 69 4.01 7.92 -11.55
N LEU A 70 2.97 8.31 -12.29
CA LEU A 70 1.95 9.25 -11.81
C LEU A 70 0.98 8.61 -10.83
N LEU A 71 0.75 7.30 -10.98
CA LEU A 71 -0.05 6.50 -10.07
C LEU A 71 0.85 5.42 -9.48
N PRO A 72 0.90 5.30 -8.15
CA PRO A 72 1.91 4.54 -7.48
C PRO A 72 1.75 3.05 -7.81
N SER A 73 2.69 2.50 -8.57
CA SER A 73 3.30 1.24 -8.15
C SER A 73 4.30 1.54 -7.03
N VAL A 74 3.85 2.20 -5.95
CA VAL A 74 4.54 2.05 -4.67
C VAL A 74 4.47 0.55 -4.42
N PRO A 75 5.61 -0.17 -4.33
CA PRO A 75 5.60 -1.59 -4.04
C PRO A 75 4.59 -1.86 -2.93
N ARG A 76 3.71 -2.86 -3.11
CA ARG A 76 2.63 -3.12 -2.14
C ARG A 76 3.15 -3.10 -0.70
N THR A 77 4.37 -3.58 -0.50
CA THR A 77 5.14 -3.51 0.75
C THR A 77 5.35 -2.09 1.29
N ILE A 78 5.79 -1.14 0.47
CA ILE A 78 6.01 0.26 0.89
C ILE A 78 4.66 0.94 1.19
N SER A 79 3.63 0.71 0.38
CA SER A 79 2.29 1.29 0.62
C SER A 79 1.66 0.70 1.89
N ALA A 80 1.86 -0.59 2.10
CA ALA A 80 1.51 -1.29 3.33
C ALA A 80 2.21 -0.66 4.54
N SER A 81 3.53 -0.46 4.49
CA SER A 81 4.30 0.13 5.59
C SER A 81 3.85 1.56 5.91
N VAL A 82 3.57 2.39 4.89
CA VAL A 82 3.04 3.75 5.12
C VAL A 82 1.67 3.72 5.79
N LYS A 83 0.76 2.85 5.32
CA LYS A 83 -0.56 2.67 5.96
C LYS A 83 -0.43 2.17 7.40
N GLU A 84 0.50 1.27 7.64
CA GLU A 84 0.79 0.71 8.96
C GLU A 84 1.26 1.80 9.93
N SER A 85 2.25 2.60 9.55
CA SER A 85 2.75 3.71 10.37
C SER A 85 1.69 4.78 10.66
N LEU A 86 0.81 5.08 9.69
CA LEU A 86 -0.32 5.99 9.92
C LEU A 86 -1.31 5.43 10.94
N LEU A 87 -1.66 4.15 10.83
CA LEU A 87 -2.57 3.48 11.75
C LEU A 87 -1.99 3.39 13.17
N GLU A 88 -0.69 3.12 13.32
CA GLU A 88 0.01 3.17 14.61
C GLU A 88 -0.05 4.58 15.22
N GLY A 89 0.21 5.62 14.42
CA GLY A 89 0.12 7.01 14.86
C GLY A 89 -1.29 7.39 15.31
N TRP A 90 -2.33 6.98 14.57
CA TRP A 90 -3.72 7.24 14.94
C TRP A 90 -4.16 6.44 16.17
N LEU A 91 -3.73 5.19 16.32
CA LEU A 91 -3.98 4.39 17.51
C LEU A 91 -3.39 5.07 18.75
N GLN A 92 -2.16 5.56 18.66
CA GLN A 92 -1.53 6.26 19.76
C GLN A 92 -2.25 7.58 20.09
N ALA A 93 -2.64 8.35 19.07
CA ALA A 93 -3.42 9.57 19.26
C ALA A 93 -4.78 9.27 19.93
N ALA A 94 -5.47 8.21 19.50
CA ALA A 94 -6.74 7.77 20.09
C ALA A 94 -6.56 7.30 21.55
N LYS A 95 -5.46 6.62 21.87
CA LYS A 95 -5.08 6.27 23.25
C LYS A 95 -4.92 7.52 24.11
N THR A 96 -4.18 8.52 23.63
CA THR A 96 -3.96 9.79 24.34
C THR A 96 -5.24 10.60 24.51
N ALA A 97 -6.11 10.63 23.50
CA ALA A 97 -7.39 11.33 23.56
C ALA A 97 -8.45 10.60 24.39
N GLY A 98 -8.26 9.32 24.71
CA GLY A 98 -9.23 8.50 25.42
C GLY A 98 -10.50 8.18 24.62
N SER A 99 -10.49 8.37 23.28
CA SER A 99 -11.67 8.14 22.43
C SER A 99 -11.90 6.64 22.19
N THR A 100 -12.92 6.08 22.85
CA THR A 100 -13.27 4.66 22.80
C THR A 100 -13.67 4.17 21.40
N MET A 101 -14.54 4.93 20.74
CA MET A 101 -15.13 4.54 19.46
C MET A 101 -14.09 4.55 18.34
N ASP A 102 -13.25 5.57 18.32
CA ASP A 102 -12.18 5.69 17.34
C ASP A 102 -11.11 4.62 17.56
N TYR A 103 -10.74 4.38 18.82
CA TYR A 103 -9.71 3.38 19.14
C TYR A 103 -10.09 1.97 18.69
N ARG A 104 -11.31 1.51 18.98
CA ARG A 104 -11.74 0.16 18.58
C ARG A 104 -11.78 0.02 17.05
N GLY A 105 -12.35 1.00 16.34
CA GLY A 105 -12.42 0.96 14.87
C GLY A 105 -11.04 0.98 14.21
N LEU A 106 -10.13 1.83 14.71
CA LEU A 106 -8.74 1.91 14.25
C LEU A 106 -7.99 0.61 14.52
N LEU A 107 -8.20 -0.01 15.68
CA LEU A 107 -7.53 -1.26 16.06
C LEU A 107 -7.94 -2.40 15.13
N MET A 108 -9.25 -2.54 14.84
CA MET A 108 -9.72 -3.59 13.92
C MET A 108 -9.17 -3.38 12.51
N THR A 109 -9.13 -2.13 12.03
CA THR A 109 -8.57 -1.78 10.72
C THR A 109 -7.07 -2.07 10.66
N TYR A 110 -6.35 -1.76 11.73
CA TYR A 110 -4.92 -2.06 11.87
C TYR A 110 -4.63 -3.56 11.85
N VAL A 111 -5.37 -4.35 12.62
CA VAL A 111 -5.21 -5.81 12.65
C VAL A 111 -5.53 -6.42 11.29
N GLN A 112 -6.59 -5.98 10.60
CA GLN A 112 -6.89 -6.43 9.24
C GLN A 112 -5.73 -6.14 8.27
N GLN A 113 -5.11 -4.96 8.38
CA GLN A 113 -3.95 -4.58 7.57
C GLN A 113 -2.73 -5.46 7.88
N LEU A 114 -2.46 -5.76 9.17
CA LEU A 114 -1.37 -6.65 9.58
C LEU A 114 -1.58 -8.10 9.10
N VAL A 115 -2.81 -8.61 9.18
CA VAL A 115 -3.17 -9.95 8.65
C VAL A 115 -2.95 -10.00 7.15
N ARG A 116 -3.42 -8.99 6.41
CA ARG A 116 -3.20 -8.87 4.96
C ARG A 116 -1.72 -8.82 4.57
N ASN A 117 -0.90 -8.18 5.40
CA ASN A 117 0.55 -8.08 5.22
C ASN A 117 1.33 -9.27 5.79
N ARG A 118 0.67 -10.20 6.49
CA ARG A 118 1.28 -11.33 7.21
C ARG A 118 2.36 -10.90 8.21
N SER A 119 2.15 -9.76 8.88
CA SER A 119 3.07 -9.22 9.88
C SER A 119 2.83 -9.91 11.24
N THR A 120 3.34 -11.13 11.37
CA THR A 120 3.06 -12.02 12.52
C THR A 120 3.67 -11.53 13.84
N SER A 121 4.81 -10.84 13.80
CA SER A 121 5.45 -10.26 14.99
C SER A 121 4.56 -9.21 15.66
N LYS A 122 4.09 -8.23 14.88
CA LYS A 122 3.22 -7.16 15.39
C LYS A 122 1.86 -7.69 15.87
N LEU A 123 1.31 -8.71 15.21
CA LEU A 123 0.10 -9.39 15.68
C LEU A 123 0.33 -10.06 17.05
N SER A 124 1.48 -10.70 17.26
CA SER A 124 1.85 -11.29 18.55
C SER A 124 2.02 -10.23 19.63
N ASP A 125 2.62 -9.09 19.32
CA ASP A 125 2.80 -7.98 20.27
C ASP A 125 1.45 -7.44 20.74
N ILE A 126 0.50 -7.23 19.81
CA ILE A 126 -0.87 -6.80 20.13
C ILE A 126 -1.60 -7.82 21.00
N LEU A 127 -1.50 -9.12 20.66
CA LEU A 127 -2.12 -10.19 21.45
C LEU A 127 -1.53 -10.30 22.86
N THR A 128 -0.26 -9.90 23.02
CA THR A 128 0.42 -9.83 24.32
C THR A 128 -0.05 -8.61 25.11
N GLU A 129 -0.14 -7.43 24.49
CA GLU A 129 -0.69 -6.22 25.12
C GLU A 129 -2.15 -6.41 25.58
N LEU A 130 -2.98 -7.07 24.76
CA LEU A 130 -4.38 -7.36 25.07
C LEU A 130 -4.56 -8.55 26.03
N ARG A 131 -3.49 -9.25 26.41
CA ARG A 131 -3.54 -10.32 27.42
C ARG A 131 -3.67 -9.76 28.83
N GLU A 132 -3.20 -8.54 29.05
CA GLU A 132 -3.31 -7.88 30.34
C GLU A 132 -4.79 -7.67 30.74
N GLN A 133 -5.07 -7.77 32.03
CA GLN A 133 -6.39 -7.42 32.55
C GLN A 133 -6.58 -5.89 32.51
N GLY A 134 -7.84 -5.45 32.39
CA GLY A 134 -8.20 -4.04 32.46
C GLY A 134 -8.86 -3.51 31.19
N TYR A 135 -8.81 -2.18 31.05
CA TYR A 135 -9.52 -1.42 30.02
C TYR A 135 -8.54 -0.58 29.19
N ILE A 136 -8.76 -0.49 27.89
CA ILE A 136 -8.09 0.46 27.00
C ILE A 136 -9.15 1.38 26.42
N CYS A 137 -8.99 2.69 26.63
CA CYS A 137 -9.93 3.72 26.19
C CYS A 137 -11.38 3.40 26.58
N GLY A 138 -11.63 2.79 27.75
CA GLY A 138 -12.98 2.43 28.19
C GLY A 138 -13.55 1.12 27.60
N THR A 139 -12.84 0.42 26.73
CA THR A 139 -13.21 -0.94 26.27
C THR A 139 -12.42 -2.00 27.01
N LEU A 140 -13.09 -3.11 27.37
CA LEU A 140 -12.45 -4.25 28.03
C LEU A 140 -11.42 -4.90 27.10
N ARG A 141 -10.19 -5.13 27.59
CA ARG A 141 -9.10 -5.74 26.81
C ARG A 141 -9.47 -7.12 26.26
N SER A 142 -10.19 -7.93 27.03
CA SER A 142 -10.64 -9.26 26.57
C SER A 142 -11.64 -9.18 25.42
N ALA A 143 -12.55 -8.19 25.41
CA ALA A 143 -13.49 -8.01 24.32
C ALA A 143 -12.77 -7.60 23.02
N LEU A 144 -11.81 -6.67 23.11
CA LEU A 144 -10.96 -6.32 21.95
C LEU A 144 -10.16 -7.53 21.47
N ARG A 145 -9.65 -8.34 22.38
CA ARG A 145 -8.89 -9.55 22.06
C ARG A 145 -9.73 -10.55 21.28
N GLU A 146 -10.96 -10.84 21.71
CA GLU A 146 -11.85 -11.76 20.99
C GLU A 146 -12.10 -11.31 19.55
N ASP A 147 -12.30 -10.01 19.33
CA ASP A 147 -12.49 -9.45 18.00
C ASP A 147 -11.22 -9.57 17.13
N VAL A 148 -10.04 -9.32 17.71
CA VAL A 148 -8.74 -9.49 17.05
C VAL A 148 -8.50 -10.96 16.69
N GLU A 149 -8.77 -11.89 17.61
CA GLU A 149 -8.64 -13.32 17.38
C GLU A 149 -9.58 -13.80 16.25
N LYS A 150 -10.82 -13.29 16.18
CA LYS A 150 -11.74 -13.56 15.05
C LYS A 150 -11.17 -13.12 13.70
N ILE A 151 -10.55 -11.94 13.64
CA ILE A 151 -9.94 -11.43 12.40
C ILE A 151 -8.73 -12.29 12.01
N ILE A 152 -7.86 -12.63 12.95
CA ILE A 152 -6.67 -13.46 12.69
C ILE A 152 -7.06 -14.88 12.26
N ALA A 153 -8.14 -15.44 12.82
CA ALA A 153 -8.66 -16.76 12.47
C ALA A 153 -9.23 -16.83 11.04
N SER A 154 -9.64 -15.69 10.47
CA SER A 154 -10.21 -15.62 9.11
C SER A 154 -9.17 -15.87 8.00
N ASP A 155 -7.88 -15.69 8.28
CA ASP A 155 -6.79 -15.99 7.33
C ASP A 155 -6.03 -17.27 7.72
N PRO A 156 -5.92 -18.27 6.81
CA PRO A 156 -5.30 -19.56 7.12
C PRO A 156 -3.84 -19.46 7.58
N VAL A 157 -3.09 -18.47 7.10
CA VAL A 157 -1.65 -18.33 7.39
C VAL A 157 -1.45 -17.72 8.77
N THR A 158 -2.19 -16.66 9.10
CA THR A 158 -2.11 -16.04 10.42
C THR A 158 -2.85 -16.82 11.51
N SER A 159 -3.78 -17.72 11.16
CA SER A 159 -4.49 -18.57 12.12
C SER A 159 -3.56 -19.43 13.00
N SER A 160 -2.35 -19.73 12.51
CA SER A 160 -1.33 -20.50 13.24
C SER A 160 -0.89 -19.82 14.56
N LEU A 161 -0.93 -18.48 14.64
CA LEU A 161 -0.64 -17.71 15.84
C LEU A 161 -1.65 -17.94 16.97
N ILE A 162 -2.88 -18.32 16.63
CA ILE A 162 -3.92 -18.64 17.62
C ILE A 162 -3.79 -20.10 18.03
N LYS A 163 -3.50 -21.00 17.07
CA LYS A 163 -3.39 -22.45 17.30
C LYS A 163 -2.20 -22.84 18.18
N SER A 164 -1.09 -22.09 18.13
CA SER A 164 0.06 -22.34 19.03
C SER A 164 -0.31 -22.18 20.52
N LYS A 165 -1.46 -21.57 20.82
CA LYS A 165 -1.97 -21.40 22.19
C LYS A 165 -2.77 -22.61 22.69
N GLU A 166 -3.40 -23.40 21.82
CA GLU A 166 -4.14 -24.60 22.25
C GLU A 166 -3.21 -25.74 22.70
N THR A 167 -1.98 -25.78 22.17
CA THR A 167 -0.99 -26.80 22.54
C THR A 167 -0.32 -26.56 23.90
N ASP A 168 -0.26 -25.32 24.39
CA ASP A 168 0.28 -25.02 25.74
C ASP A 168 -0.74 -25.28 26.86
N SER A 169 -2.01 -25.52 26.53
CA SER A 169 -3.07 -25.86 27.50
C SER A 169 -3.31 -27.37 27.68
N LEU A 170 -2.52 -28.22 27.01
CA LEU A 170 -2.61 -29.69 27.11
C LEU A 170 -1.25 -30.27 27.51
N VAL A 171 -0.75 -29.90 28.68
CA VAL A 171 0.23 -30.71 29.42
C VAL A 171 -0.43 -31.11 30.73
N PHE A 172 -0.92 -32.34 30.76
CA PHE A 172 -1.40 -33.05 31.94
C PHE A 172 -0.24 -33.37 32.89
#